data_AF-A0A937UD67-F1
#
_entry.id   AF-A0A937UD67-F1
#
_cell.length_a   1.000
_cell.length_b   1.000
_cell.length_c   1.000
_cell.angle_alpha   90.00
_cell.angle_beta   90.00
_cell.angle_gamma   90.00
#
_symmetry.space_group_name_H-M   'P 1'
#
loop_
_entity.id
_entity.type
_entity.pdbx_description
1 polymer ?
#
loop_
_entity_poly.entity_id
_entity_poly.type
_entity_poly.pdbx_seq_one_letter_code
_entity_poly.pdbx_strand_id
1 'polypeptide(L)'
;MSQITLRGMDSEMEQDIRKKARKSGKSLNRVILDMIYEHTDYRKGKKAPPADSLRKLAGGWSEKDASEFLISIKSSEQIDEEMWR
;
A
#
# COMPACT_ATOMS: atom_id res chain seq x y z
N MET A 1 -14.58 15.20 -16.81
CA MET A 1 -14.76 15.61 -15.40
C MET A 1 -16.23 15.87 -15.18
N SER A 2 -16.89 15.01 -14.40
CA SER A 2 -18.28 15.21 -13.98
C SER A 2 -18.27 15.59 -12.50
N GLN A 3 -18.88 16.72 -12.15
CA GLN A 3 -19.04 17.13 -10.76
C GLN A 3 -20.41 16.68 -10.26
N ILE A 4 -20.43 15.99 -9.13
CA ILE A 4 -21.66 15.60 -8.42
C ILE A 4 -21.63 16.27 -7.06
N THR A 5 -22.69 17.01 -6.73
CA THR A 5 -22.88 17.63 -5.42
C THR A 5 -23.86 16.80 -4.61
N LEU A 6 -23.40 16.20 -3.52
CA LEU A 6 -24.25 15.50 -2.56
C LEU A 6 -24.92 16.53 -1.64
N ARG A 7 -26.26 16.56 -1.62
CA ARG A 7 -27.06 17.45 -0.77
C ARG A 7 -27.73 16.63 0.34
N GLY A 8 -28.00 17.27 1.48
CA GLY A 8 -28.70 16.63 2.60
C GLY A 8 -27.81 15.72 3.46
N MET A 9 -26.49 15.90 3.43
CA MET A 9 -25.58 15.24 4.35
C MET A 9 -25.72 15.86 5.74
N ASP A 10 -26.02 15.05 6.74
CA ASP A 10 -26.01 15.49 8.13
C ASP A 10 -24.57 15.73 8.63
N SER A 11 -24.43 16.51 9.70
CA SER A 11 -23.13 16.92 10.23
C SER A 11 -22.35 15.78 10.86
N GLU A 12 -23.02 14.74 11.36
CA GLU A 12 -22.40 13.56 11.98
C GLU A 12 -21.72 12.70 10.92
N MET A 13 -22.44 12.41 9.83
CA MET A 13 -21.93 11.69 8.67
C MET A 13 -20.75 12.42 8.03
N GLU A 14 -20.81 13.75 7.90
CA GLU A 14 -19.69 14.53 7.38
C GLU A 14 -18.44 14.38 8.27
N GLN A 15 -18.61 14.45 9.59
CA GLN A 15 -17.50 14.29 10.55
C GLN A 15 -16.88 12.89 10.46
N ASP A 16 -17.71 11.85 10.34
CA ASP A 16 -17.24 10.47 10.22
C ASP A 16 -16.46 10.25 8.92
N ILE A 17 -16.93 10.80 7.79
CA ILE A 17 -16.20 10.75 6.53
C ILE A 17 -14.85 11.46 6.65
N ARG A 18 -14.81 12.64 7.27
CA ARG A 18 -13.56 13.39 7.53
C ARG A 18 -12.60 12.62 8.42
N LYS A 19 -13.10 11.95 9.46
CA LYS A 19 -12.31 11.10 10.35
C LYS A 19 -11.72 9.92 9.59
N LYS A 20 -12.50 9.27 8.72
CA LYS A 20 -12.05 8.16 7.87
C LYS A 20 -11.01 8.62 6.85
N ALA A 21 -11.16 9.82 6.28
CA ALA A 21 -10.16 10.44 5.40
C ALA A 21 -8.83 10.68 6.11
N ARG A 22 -8.86 11.29 7.30
CA ARG A 22 -7.65 11.50 8.14
C ARG A 22 -6.96 10.18 8.49
N LYS A 23 -7.72 9.18 8.94
CA LYS A 23 -7.17 7.87 9.32
C LYS A 23 -6.55 7.10 8.15
N SER A 24 -7.09 7.28 6.93
CA SER A 24 -6.61 6.59 5.73
C SER A 24 -5.57 7.37 4.93
N GLY A 25 -5.28 8.63 5.28
CA GLY A 25 -4.38 9.52 4.53
C GLY A 25 -4.90 9.89 3.13
N LYS A 26 -6.19 9.68 2.86
CA LYS A 26 -6.82 9.93 1.55
C LYS A 26 -7.60 11.25 1.55
N SER A 27 -7.78 11.85 0.36
CA SER A 27 -8.69 12.99 0.21
C SER A 27 -10.15 12.58 0.44
N LEU A 28 -10.98 13.52 0.88
CA LEU A 28 -12.43 13.34 1.05
C LEU A 28 -13.08 12.74 -0.19
N ASN A 29 -12.79 13.32 -1.36
CA ASN A 29 -13.32 12.82 -2.64
C ASN A 29 -12.92 11.37 -2.90
N ARG A 30 -11.68 10.98 -2.59
CA ARG A 30 -11.22 9.59 -2.78
C ARG A 30 -11.96 8.64 -1.84
N VAL A 31 -12.20 9.03 -0.60
CA VAL A 31 -12.97 8.22 0.36
C VAL A 31 -14.41 8.03 -0.10
N ILE A 32 -15.09 9.10 -0.55
CA ILE A 32 -16.45 9.02 -1.09
C ILE A 32 -16.50 8.12 -2.32
N LEU A 33 -15.56 8.29 -3.26
CA LEU A 33 -15.47 7.42 -4.44
C LEU A 33 -15.23 5.97 -4.05
N ASP A 34 -14.35 5.70 -3.07
CA ASP A 34 -14.09 4.33 -2.60
C ASP A 34 -15.36 3.69 -2.01
N MET A 35 -16.16 4.44 -1.23
CA MET A 35 -17.46 3.98 -0.72
C MET A 35 -18.47 3.71 -1.85
N ILE A 36 -18.60 4.63 -2.80
CA ILE A 36 -19.49 4.45 -3.95
C ILE A 36 -19.07 3.21 -4.74
N TYR A 37 -17.77 3.01 -4.95
CA TYR A 37 -17.25 1.84 -5.64
C TYR A 37 -17.39 0.52 -4.86
N GLU A 38 -17.46 0.55 -3.54
CA GLU A 38 -17.76 -0.62 -2.72
C GLU A 38 -19.23 -1.02 -2.84
N HIS A 39 -20.13 -0.04 -2.96
CA HIS A 39 -21.57 -0.26 -3.06
C HIS A 39 -22.10 -0.32 -4.50
N THR A 40 -21.25 -0.08 -5.49
CA THR A 40 -21.59 -0.20 -6.91
C THR A 40 -20.75 -1.31 -7.54
N ASP A 41 -21.37 -2.12 -8.40
CA ASP A 41 -20.67 -3.11 -9.23
C ASP A 41 -19.63 -2.50 -10.20
N TYR A 42 -19.50 -1.17 -10.22
CA TYR A 42 -18.62 -0.41 -11.09
C TYR A 42 -17.13 -0.77 -10.92
N ARG A 43 -16.74 -1.31 -9.75
CA ARG A 43 -15.36 -1.79 -9.52
C ARG A 43 -15.00 -3.11 -10.21
N LYS A 44 -15.92 -3.77 -10.92
CA LYS A 44 -15.59 -4.96 -11.73
C LYS A 44 -14.52 -4.71 -12.81
N GLY A 45 -14.29 -3.46 -13.22
CA GLY A 45 -13.31 -3.11 -14.26
C GLY A 45 -11.90 -2.71 -13.79
N LYS A 46 -11.70 -2.39 -12.51
CA LYS A 46 -10.36 -2.07 -11.96
C LYS A 46 -10.16 -2.82 -10.64
N LYS A 47 -10.09 -4.15 -10.73
CA LYS A 47 -9.49 -4.93 -9.66
C LYS A 47 -8.06 -4.41 -9.49
N ALA A 48 -7.68 -4.01 -8.28
CA ALA A 48 -6.27 -3.87 -7.97
C ALA A 48 -5.56 -5.15 -8.42
N PRO A 49 -4.37 -5.05 -9.05
CA PRO A 49 -3.67 -6.25 -9.49
C PRO A 49 -3.60 -7.22 -8.31
N PRO A 50 -3.79 -8.55 -8.51
CA PRO A 50 -3.86 -9.52 -7.42
C PRO A 50 -2.72 -9.40 -6.40
N ALA A 51 -1.55 -8.91 -6.85
CA ALA A 51 -0.35 -8.69 -6.05
C ALA A 51 -0.31 -7.37 -5.25
N ASP A 52 -1.31 -6.48 -5.33
CA ASP A 52 -1.27 -5.18 -4.62
C ASP A 52 -1.22 -5.35 -3.10
N SER A 53 -1.83 -6.42 -2.58
CA SER A 53 -1.73 -6.82 -1.17
C SER A 53 -0.32 -7.30 -0.77
N LEU A 54 0.49 -7.74 -1.73
CA LEU A 54 1.88 -8.17 -1.52
C LEU A 54 2.86 -7.00 -1.57
N ARG A 55 2.43 -5.81 -1.99
CA ARG A 55 3.30 -4.64 -2.11
C ARG A 55 3.90 -4.17 -0.78
N LYS A 56 3.18 -4.43 0.32
CA LYS A 56 3.66 -4.23 1.71
C LYS A 56 4.66 -5.30 2.17
N LEU A 57 4.72 -6.45 1.49
CA LEU A 57 5.69 -7.52 1.71
C LEU A 57 6.91 -7.37 0.80
N ALA A 58 6.78 -6.62 -0.28
CA ALA A 58 7.91 -6.12 -1.08
C ALA A 58 8.65 -5.03 -0.28
N GLY A 59 9.28 -5.43 0.82
CA GLY A 59 10.27 -4.62 1.51
C GLY A 59 11.56 -4.54 0.70
N GLY A 60 12.19 -3.38 0.69
CA GLY A 60 13.57 -3.20 0.25
C GLY A 60 14.49 -3.17 1.46
N TRP A 61 15.79 -3.35 1.22
CA TRP A 61 16.78 -3.19 2.27
C TRP A 61 17.22 -1.74 2.33
N SER A 62 17.32 -1.18 3.53
CA SER A 62 18.07 0.06 3.70
C SER A 62 19.55 -0.22 3.46
N GLU A 63 20.33 0.83 3.17
CA GLU A 63 21.79 0.69 3.02
C GLU A 63 22.43 0.08 4.27
N LYS A 64 21.85 0.36 5.45
CA LYS A 64 22.29 -0.22 6.72
C LYS A 64 21.99 -1.72 6.78
N ASP A 65 20.76 -2.14 6.48
CA ASP A 65 20.37 -3.56 6.48
C ASP A 65 21.24 -4.37 5.52
N ALA A 66 21.52 -3.80 4.34
CA ALA A 66 22.40 -4.42 3.36
C ALA A 66 23.85 -4.54 3.84
N SER A 67 24.38 -3.51 4.48
CA SER A 67 25.73 -3.54 5.02
C SER A 67 25.87 -4.58 6.14
N GLU A 68 24.91 -4.63 7.06
CA GLU A 68 24.90 -5.60 8.17
C GLU A 68 24.84 -7.05 7.66
N PHE A 69 23.99 -7.31 6.66
CA PHE A 69 23.89 -8.63 6.07
C PHE A 69 25.16 -9.05 5.33
N LEU A 70 25.75 -8.17 4.49
CA LEU A 70 26.98 -8.48 3.77
C LEU A 70 28.13 -8.80 4.72
N ILE A 71 28.21 -8.11 5.86
CA ILE A 71 29.18 -8.45 6.91
C ILE A 71 28.89 -9.84 7.49
N SER A 72 27.62 -10.20 7.72
CA SER A 72 27.23 -11.49 8.30
C SER A 72 27.56 -12.70 7.42
N ILE A 73 27.52 -12.54 6.09
CA ILE A 73 27.79 -13.62 5.13
C ILE A 73 29.24 -13.67 4.63
N LYS A 74 30.08 -12.72 5.05
CA LYS A 74 31.47 -12.58 4.58
C LYS A 74 32.30 -13.86 4.74
N SER A 75 32.04 -14.65 5.77
CA SER A 75 32.71 -15.93 5.99
C SER A 75 32.33 -17.00 4.96
N SER A 76 31.14 -16.89 4.36
CA SER A 76 30.63 -17.80 3.33
C SER A 76 31.16 -17.50 1.93
N GLU A 77 31.79 -16.33 1.75
CA GLU A 77 32.43 -15.93 0.48
C GLU A 77 33.88 -16.42 0.36
N GLN A 78 34.44 -16.99 1.44
CA GLN A 78 35.77 -17.59 1.38
C GLN A 78 35.72 -18.84 0.51
N ILE A 79 36.50 -18.81 -0.57
CA ILE A 79 36.72 -19.97 -1.42
C ILE A 79 37.57 -20.97 -0.66
N ASP A 80 37.02 -22.16 -0.44
CA ASP A 80 37.78 -23.30 0.04
C ASP A 80 38.50 -23.95 -1.15
N GLU A 81 39.82 -23.73 -1.24
CA GLU A 81 40.64 -24.28 -2.32
C GLU A 81 40.73 -25.81 -2.31
N GLU A 82 40.48 -26.48 -1.17
CA GLU A 82 40.42 -27.95 -1.12
C GLU A 82 39.13 -28.50 -1.75
N MET A 83 38.02 -27.75 -1.70
CA MET A 83 36.78 -28.09 -2.40
C MET A 83 36.82 -27.85 -3.92
N TRP A 84 37.79 -27.06 -4.41
CA TRP A 84 37.89 -26.66 -5.83
C TRP A 84 38.95 -27.42 -6.64
N ARG A 85 39.61 -28.42 -6.05
CA ARG A 85 40.47 -29.39 -6.77
C ARG A 85 39.69 -30.62 -7.19
#